data_AF-A0A348WQR2-F1
#
_entry.id   AF-A0A348WQR2-F1
#
_cell.length_a   1.000
_cell.length_b   1.000
_cell.length_c   1.000
_cell.angle_alpha   90.00
_cell.angle_beta   90.00
_cell.angle_gamma   90.00
#
_symmetry.space_group_name_H-M   'P 1'
#
loop_
_entity.id
_entity.type
_entity.pdbx_description
1 polymer ?
#
loop_
_entity_poly.entity_id
_entity_poly.type
_entity_poly.pdbx_seq_one_letter_code
_entity_poly.pdbx_strand_id
1 'polypeptide(L)'
;IDHTSWFAPSPESEFSEVISQLKQYRLALADPNDHSAQFYSRADNLRAWVAEVEKRLGSLSRRLSASVARVEPDVTLAGDANARQSTPTPRIVREQTSWWKIDDVFYEARGASWALLHYLKAVEIDFKDILEDKNALISLQQIISELESTQKTLWSPMVLNGSGFGLMANHSLVMANYISRANAALIELRSLLAQG
;
A
#
# COMPACT_ATOMS: atom_id res chain seq x y z
N ILE A 1 -7.42 -12.34 -8.63
CA ILE A 1 -7.64 -12.25 -10.09
C ILE A 1 -6.28 -12.13 -10.72
N ASP A 2 -5.85 -13.16 -11.44
CA ASP A 2 -4.59 -13.10 -12.16
C ASP A 2 -4.81 -12.38 -13.49
N HIS A 3 -4.17 -11.23 -13.66
CA HIS A 3 -4.21 -10.46 -14.90
C HIS A 3 -3.68 -11.21 -16.13
N THR A 4 -3.01 -12.35 -15.94
CA THR A 4 -2.51 -13.21 -17.03
C THR A 4 -3.45 -14.36 -17.38
N SER A 5 -4.58 -14.51 -16.67
CA SER A 5 -5.58 -15.53 -16.95
C SER A 5 -6.41 -15.16 -18.17
N TRP A 6 -6.17 -15.82 -19.29
CA TRP A 6 -6.93 -15.69 -20.55
C TRP A 6 -8.10 -16.68 -20.66
N PHE A 7 -8.17 -17.66 -19.77
CA PHE A 7 -9.27 -18.62 -19.70
C PHE A 7 -10.39 -18.05 -18.83
N ALA A 8 -11.63 -18.18 -19.31
CA ALA A 8 -12.81 -17.55 -18.74
C ALA A 8 -13.02 -17.88 -17.25
N PRO A 9 -13.48 -16.92 -16.43
CA PRO A 9 -13.82 -15.54 -16.78
C PRO A 9 -12.58 -14.63 -16.92
N SER A 10 -12.64 -13.65 -17.84
CA SER A 10 -11.55 -12.68 -17.99
C SER A 10 -11.57 -11.68 -16.82
N PRO A 11 -10.41 -11.15 -16.39
CA PRO A 11 -10.35 -10.11 -15.36
C PRO A 11 -11.31 -8.95 -15.61
N GLU A 12 -11.43 -8.48 -16.85
CA GLU A 12 -12.31 -7.37 -17.24
C GLU A 12 -13.78 -7.70 -17.04
N SER A 13 -14.20 -8.94 -17.37
CA SER A 13 -15.58 -9.38 -17.16
C SER A 13 -15.96 -9.42 -15.69
N GLU A 14 -15.07 -9.95 -14.84
CA GLU A 14 -15.23 -9.96 -13.38
C GLU A 14 -15.30 -8.54 -12.80
N PHE A 15 -14.42 -7.64 -13.25
CA PHE A 15 -14.46 -6.25 -12.80
C PHE A 15 -15.76 -5.55 -13.24
N SER A 16 -16.24 -5.82 -14.46
CA SER A 16 -17.51 -5.28 -14.95
C SER A 16 -18.69 -5.74 -14.11
N GLU A 17 -18.71 -7.02 -13.74
CA GLU A 17 -19.74 -7.59 -12.87
C GLU A 17 -19.72 -6.94 -11.48
N VAL A 18 -18.55 -6.83 -10.85
CA VAL A 18 -18.40 -6.16 -9.55
C VAL A 18 -18.87 -4.70 -9.63
N ILE A 19 -18.54 -3.98 -10.70
CA ILE A 19 -19.01 -2.59 -10.91
C ILE A 19 -20.54 -2.54 -11.03
N SER A 20 -21.15 -3.50 -11.73
CA SER A 20 -22.61 -3.59 -11.87
C SER A 20 -23.27 -3.83 -10.52
N GLN A 21 -22.79 -4.81 -9.75
CA GLN A 21 -23.31 -5.11 -8.41
C GLN A 21 -23.14 -3.92 -7.45
N LEU A 22 -21.98 -3.24 -7.49
CA LEU A 22 -21.73 -2.04 -6.68
C LEU A 22 -22.72 -0.91 -7.01
N LYS A 23 -23.01 -0.69 -8.31
CA LYS A 23 -24.00 0.31 -8.74
C LYS A 23 -25.40 -0.03 -8.24
N GLN A 24 -25.80 -1.30 -8.31
CA GLN A 24 -27.10 -1.76 -7.81
C GLN A 24 -27.19 -1.58 -6.29
N TYR A 25 -26.16 -1.99 -5.55
CA TYR A 25 -26.09 -1.80 -4.11
C TYR A 25 -26.21 -0.31 -3.72
N ARG A 26 -25.50 0.58 -4.43
CA ARG A 26 -25.59 2.02 -4.21
C ARG A 26 -27.00 2.57 -4.49
N LEU A 27 -27.68 2.06 -5.53
CA LEU A 27 -29.06 2.46 -5.84
C LEU A 27 -30.02 2.02 -4.73
N ALA A 28 -29.88 0.79 -4.24
CA ALA A 28 -30.69 0.26 -3.15
C ALA A 28 -30.46 1.06 -1.85
N LEU A 29 -29.21 1.43 -1.52
CA LEU A 29 -28.92 2.29 -0.35
C LEU A 29 -29.51 3.71 -0.47
N ALA A 30 -29.75 4.21 -1.67
CA ALA A 30 -30.27 5.55 -1.91
C ALA A 30 -31.81 5.61 -1.91
N ASP A 31 -32.50 4.46 -2.02
CA ASP A 31 -33.96 4.38 -1.99
C ASP A 31 -34.45 4.05 -0.56
N PRO A 32 -35.11 4.99 0.13
CA PRO A 32 -35.64 4.75 1.48
C PRO A 32 -36.69 3.62 1.57
N ASN A 33 -37.28 3.21 0.44
CA ASN A 33 -38.26 2.13 0.37
C ASN A 33 -37.64 0.76 0.03
N ASP A 34 -36.35 0.74 -0.34
CA ASP A 34 -35.63 -0.50 -0.62
C ASP A 34 -34.88 -0.98 0.63
N HIS A 35 -35.36 -2.07 1.22
CA HIS A 35 -34.74 -2.68 2.40
C HIS A 35 -33.78 -3.82 2.05
N SER A 36 -33.49 -4.05 0.77
CA SER A 36 -32.59 -5.11 0.31
C SER A 36 -31.11 -4.81 0.58
N ALA A 37 -30.76 -3.53 0.78
CA ALA A 37 -29.41 -3.10 1.10
C ALA A 37 -29.40 -2.23 2.37
N GLN A 38 -28.52 -2.56 3.32
CA GLN A 38 -28.27 -1.73 4.49
C GLN A 38 -26.76 -1.62 4.75
N PHE A 39 -26.29 -0.40 4.99
CA PHE A 39 -24.92 -0.15 5.40
C PHE A 39 -24.83 0.00 6.91
N TYR A 40 -24.15 -0.94 7.56
CA TYR A 40 -23.92 -0.90 9.00
C TYR A 40 -22.53 -0.35 9.29
N SER A 41 -22.47 0.93 9.68
CA SER A 41 -21.29 1.52 10.27
C SER A 41 -21.08 0.89 11.66
N ARG A 42 -20.19 -0.10 11.73
CA ARG A 42 -19.78 -0.76 12.99
C ARG A 42 -18.27 -0.77 13.13
N ALA A 43 -17.79 -0.61 14.35
CA ALA A 43 -16.35 -0.55 14.66
C ALA A 43 -15.62 -1.85 14.29
N ASP A 44 -16.24 -3.01 14.49
CA ASP A 44 -15.67 -4.32 14.15
C ASP A 44 -15.50 -4.51 12.63
N ASN A 45 -16.49 -4.08 11.84
CA ASN A 45 -16.43 -4.07 10.38
C ASN A 45 -15.27 -3.18 9.88
N LEU A 46 -15.20 -1.95 10.38
CA LEU A 46 -14.13 -1.02 10.02
C LEU A 46 -12.76 -1.57 10.42
N ARG A 47 -12.63 -2.12 11.62
CA ARG A 47 -11.39 -2.72 12.13
C ARG A 47 -10.91 -3.88 11.26
N ALA A 48 -11.83 -4.75 10.83
CA ALA A 48 -11.50 -5.87 9.96
C ALA A 48 -10.98 -5.39 8.60
N TRP A 49 -11.60 -4.37 8.01
CA TRP A 49 -11.13 -3.76 6.77
C TRP A 49 -9.77 -3.07 6.93
N VAL A 50 -9.58 -2.29 7.99
CA VAL A 50 -8.29 -1.64 8.31
C VAL A 50 -7.16 -2.67 8.41
N ALA A 51 -7.40 -3.84 8.98
CA ALA A 51 -6.41 -4.91 9.07
C ALA A 51 -5.96 -5.46 7.70
N GLU A 52 -6.85 -5.48 6.70
CA GLU A 52 -6.51 -5.89 5.34
C GLU A 52 -5.72 -4.79 4.61
N VAL A 53 -6.11 -3.53 4.81
CA VAL A 53 -5.38 -2.36 4.31
C VAL A 53 -3.96 -2.31 4.87
N GLU A 54 -3.79 -2.56 6.17
CA GLU A 54 -2.51 -2.64 6.86
C GLU A 54 -1.56 -3.63 6.15
N LYS A 55 -2.03 -4.86 5.87
CA LYS A 55 -1.22 -5.87 5.19
C LYS A 55 -0.80 -5.45 3.79
N ARG A 56 -1.73 -4.83 3.04
CA ARG A 56 -1.49 -4.37 1.66
C ARG A 56 -0.46 -3.25 1.61
N LEU A 57 -0.61 -2.21 2.43
CA LEU A 57 0.37 -1.12 2.47
C LEU A 57 1.73 -1.59 2.98
N GLY A 58 1.77 -2.50 3.96
CA GLY A 58 3.02 -3.10 4.42
C GLY A 58 3.74 -3.88 3.31
N SER A 59 3.00 -4.59 2.45
CA SER A 59 3.56 -5.25 1.27
C SER A 59 4.13 -4.24 0.27
N LEU A 60 3.39 -3.17 -0.05
CA LEU A 60 3.83 -2.13 -0.99
C LEU A 60 5.08 -1.38 -0.49
N SER A 61 5.12 -0.99 0.79
CA SER A 61 6.29 -0.33 1.39
C SER A 61 7.55 -1.21 1.33
N ARG A 62 7.42 -2.51 1.63
CA ARG A 62 8.55 -3.46 1.52
C ARG A 62 9.04 -3.61 0.09
N ARG A 63 8.13 -3.72 -0.89
CA ARG A 63 8.48 -3.83 -2.31
C ARG A 63 9.17 -2.56 -2.83
N LEU A 64 8.67 -1.38 -2.46
CA LEU A 64 9.32 -0.10 -2.77
C LEU A 64 10.70 0.04 -2.11
N SER A 65 10.86 -0.46 -0.89
CA SER A 65 12.17 -0.43 -0.21
C SER A 65 13.16 -1.41 -0.83
N ALA A 66 12.68 -2.56 -1.33
CA ALA A 66 13.49 -3.56 -2.02
C ALA A 66 13.81 -3.19 -3.48
N SER A 67 13.03 -2.30 -4.10
CA SER A 67 13.29 -1.82 -5.46
C SER A 67 14.44 -0.79 -5.53
N VAL A 68 15.00 -0.38 -4.38
CA VAL A 68 16.19 0.46 -4.30
C VAL A 68 17.43 -0.42 -4.16
N ALA A 69 18.47 -0.13 -4.93
CA ALA A 69 19.73 -0.90 -4.90
C ALA A 69 20.34 -0.89 -3.48
N ARG A 70 20.42 -2.06 -2.84
CA ARG A 70 21.19 -2.24 -1.60
C ARG A 70 22.58 -2.72 -1.97
N VAL A 71 23.60 -2.03 -1.43
CA VAL A 71 24.97 -2.55 -1.42
C VAL A 71 25.07 -3.39 -0.15
N GLU A 72 24.76 -4.68 -0.25
CA GLU A 72 25.00 -5.60 0.86
C GLU A 72 26.43 -6.17 0.73
N PRO A 73 27.24 -6.13 1.81
CA PRO A 73 28.50 -6.84 1.82
C PRO A 73 28.23 -8.34 1.73
N ASP A 74 29.02 -9.05 0.92
CA ASP A 74 28.93 -10.51 0.81
C ASP A 74 29.27 -11.15 2.18
N VAL A 75 28.24 -11.67 2.86
CA VAL A 75 28.35 -12.34 4.17
C VAL A 75 28.46 -13.86 4.05
N THR A 76 28.67 -14.42 2.85
CA THR A 76 28.77 -15.88 2.63
C THR A 76 29.86 -16.56 3.46
N LEU A 77 30.87 -15.81 3.94
CA LEU A 77 31.95 -16.29 4.81
C LEU A 77 31.93 -15.65 6.21
N ALA A 78 30.90 -14.86 6.54
CA ALA A 78 30.83 -14.17 7.83
C ALA A 78 30.59 -15.18 8.97
N GLY A 79 31.60 -15.40 9.80
CA GLY A 79 31.53 -16.26 10.99
C GLY A 79 32.29 -17.58 10.90
N ASP A 80 32.88 -17.93 9.75
CA ASP A 80 33.70 -19.13 9.59
C ASP A 80 35.17 -18.78 9.37
N ALA A 81 35.99 -18.98 10.41
CA ALA A 81 37.41 -18.65 10.39
C ALA A 81 38.25 -19.50 9.41
N ASN A 82 37.70 -20.63 8.91
CA ASN A 82 38.42 -21.58 8.06
C ASN A 82 37.89 -21.65 6.62
N ALA A 83 36.81 -20.94 6.29
CA ALA A 83 36.22 -21.00 4.97
C ALA A 83 37.12 -20.30 3.92
N ARG A 84 37.55 -21.05 2.91
CA ARG A 84 38.33 -20.54 1.77
C ARG A 84 37.52 -20.69 0.49
N GLN A 85 37.25 -19.59 -0.19
CA GLN A 85 36.54 -19.59 -1.45
C GLN A 85 37.52 -19.91 -2.59
N SER A 86 37.21 -20.93 -3.39
CA SER A 86 38.09 -21.42 -4.47
C SER A 86 37.99 -20.56 -5.75
N THR A 87 37.00 -19.68 -5.83
CA THR A 87 36.68 -18.87 -7.01
C THR A 87 36.60 -17.39 -6.61
N PRO A 88 37.22 -16.46 -7.34
CA PRO A 88 37.09 -15.03 -7.07
C PRO A 88 35.64 -14.61 -7.29
N THR A 89 34.95 -14.29 -6.20
CA THR A 89 33.56 -13.80 -6.24
C THR A 89 33.57 -12.33 -5.82
N PRO A 90 32.81 -11.44 -6.46
CA PRO A 90 32.80 -10.03 -6.10
C PRO A 90 32.38 -9.85 -4.64
N ARG A 91 33.23 -9.20 -3.82
CA ARG A 91 32.98 -8.90 -2.39
C ARG A 91 31.74 -8.03 -2.15
N ILE A 92 31.21 -7.42 -3.22
CA ILE A 92 30.01 -6.61 -3.24
C ILE A 92 29.14 -7.12 -4.39
N VAL A 93 28.00 -7.73 -4.07
CA VAL A 93 26.98 -8.05 -5.07
C VAL A 93 26.06 -6.84 -5.18
N ARG A 94 26.11 -6.13 -6.31
CA ARG A 94 25.12 -5.11 -6.64
C ARG A 94 23.95 -5.78 -7.36
N GLU A 95 22.99 -6.32 -6.63
CA GLU A 95 21.72 -6.70 -7.24
C GLU A 95 20.92 -5.41 -7.50
N GLN A 96 21.06 -4.86 -8.70
CA GLN A 96 20.21 -3.76 -9.14
C GLN A 96 18.94 -4.36 -9.75
N THR A 97 17.81 -4.21 -9.05
CA THR A 97 16.48 -4.52 -9.59
C THR A 97 16.34 -3.82 -10.95
N SER A 98 15.88 -4.55 -11.97
CA SER A 98 15.68 -3.99 -13.31
C SER A 98 14.83 -2.72 -13.25
N TRP A 99 15.23 -1.67 -13.99
CA TRP A 99 14.54 -0.37 -14.00
C TRP A 99 13.04 -0.47 -14.32
N TRP A 100 12.64 -1.38 -15.21
CA TRP A 100 11.23 -1.64 -15.52
C TRP A 100 10.44 -2.11 -14.30
N LYS A 101 11.03 -3.02 -13.50
CA LYS A 101 10.41 -3.51 -12.26
C LYS A 101 10.33 -2.43 -11.18
N ILE A 102 11.24 -1.45 -11.20
CA ILE A 102 11.19 -0.30 -10.29
C ILE A 102 9.99 0.58 -10.61
N ASP A 103 9.82 0.89 -11.90
CA ASP A 103 8.74 1.74 -12.40
C ASP A 103 7.37 1.08 -12.14
N ASP A 104 7.23 -0.21 -12.47
CA ASP A 104 6.02 -0.99 -12.22
C ASP A 104 5.60 -0.95 -10.75
N VAL A 105 6.54 -1.25 -9.83
CA VAL A 105 6.27 -1.26 -8.38
C VAL A 105 5.91 0.14 -7.89
N PHE A 106 6.56 1.18 -8.41
CA PHE A 106 6.29 2.55 -8.03
C PHE A 106 4.88 2.99 -8.44
N TYR A 107 4.51 2.79 -9.70
CA TYR A 107 3.20 3.20 -10.20
C TYR A 107 2.06 2.34 -9.67
N GLU A 108 2.28 1.04 -9.44
CA GLU A 108 1.33 0.19 -8.72
C GLU A 108 1.08 0.74 -7.31
N ALA A 109 2.14 1.03 -6.55
CA ALA A 109 2.02 1.56 -5.20
C ALA A 109 1.35 2.94 -5.18
N ARG A 110 1.66 3.80 -6.16
CA ARG A 110 1.01 5.11 -6.30
C ARG A 110 -0.48 4.98 -6.59
N GLY A 111 -0.86 4.10 -7.52
CA GLY A 111 -2.27 3.84 -7.88
C GLY A 111 -3.06 3.22 -6.73
N ALA A 112 -2.48 2.24 -6.04
CA ALA A 112 -3.08 1.65 -4.83
C ALA A 112 -3.27 2.68 -3.72
N SER A 113 -2.28 3.56 -3.50
CA SER A 113 -2.37 4.63 -2.50
C SER A 113 -3.43 5.68 -2.87
N TRP A 114 -3.59 5.99 -4.15
CA TRP A 114 -4.64 6.89 -4.64
C TRP A 114 -6.04 6.31 -4.39
N ALA A 115 -6.26 5.03 -4.69
CA ALA A 115 -7.55 4.39 -4.45
C ALA A 115 -7.87 4.37 -2.95
N LEU A 116 -6.88 4.01 -2.12
CA LEU A 116 -7.04 3.96 -0.67
C LEU A 116 -7.31 5.34 -0.07
N LEU A 117 -6.68 6.40 -0.58
CA LEU A 117 -6.96 7.77 -0.16
C LEU A 117 -8.45 8.11 -0.26
N HIS A 118 -9.09 7.75 -1.38
CA HIS A 118 -10.53 7.98 -1.57
C HIS A 118 -11.37 7.13 -0.63
N TYR A 119 -11.00 5.87 -0.41
CA TYR A 119 -11.69 5.01 0.55
C TYR A 119 -11.60 5.54 1.97
N LEU A 120 -10.44 6.03 2.41
CA LEU A 120 -10.28 6.58 3.76
C LEU A 120 -11.04 7.90 3.93
N LYS A 121 -11.13 8.74 2.88
CA LYS A 121 -12.00 9.93 2.90
C LYS A 121 -13.48 9.58 2.99
N ALA A 122 -13.93 8.50 2.33
CA ALA A 122 -15.29 7.99 2.51
C ALA A 122 -15.50 7.45 3.93
N VAL A 123 -14.55 6.68 4.46
CA VAL A 123 -14.58 6.16 5.84
C VAL A 123 -14.67 7.29 6.87
N GLU A 124 -13.97 8.40 6.68
CA GLU A 124 -14.04 9.57 7.56
C GLU A 124 -15.47 10.11 7.70
N ILE A 125 -16.26 10.03 6.62
CA ILE A 125 -17.65 10.47 6.58
C ILE A 125 -18.58 9.38 7.13
N ASP A 126 -18.49 8.17 6.56
CA ASP A 126 -19.44 7.07 6.82
C ASP A 126 -19.31 6.48 8.23
N PHE A 127 -18.13 6.59 8.85
CA PHE A 127 -17.85 6.09 10.20
C PHE A 127 -17.55 7.21 11.21
N LYS A 128 -17.90 8.46 10.89
CA LYS A 128 -17.57 9.63 11.72
C LYS A 128 -17.88 9.43 13.21
N ASP A 129 -19.11 9.03 13.53
CA ASP A 129 -19.55 8.86 14.93
C ASP A 129 -18.73 7.78 15.67
N ILE A 130 -18.38 6.68 14.98
CA ILE A 130 -17.52 5.63 15.54
C ILE A 130 -16.10 6.13 15.74
N LEU A 131 -15.56 6.88 14.78
CA LEU A 131 -14.21 7.43 14.86
C LEU A 131 -14.09 8.45 15.98
N GLU A 132 -15.14 9.25 16.22
CA GLU A 132 -15.21 10.19 17.34
C GLU A 132 -15.33 9.45 18.69
N ASP A 133 -16.24 8.47 18.80
CA ASP A 133 -16.41 7.63 20.00
C ASP A 133 -15.10 6.93 20.40
N LYS A 134 -14.37 6.41 19.42
CA LYS A 134 -13.09 5.71 19.61
C LYS A 134 -11.87 6.63 19.68
N ASN A 135 -12.06 7.95 19.63
CA ASN A 135 -10.99 8.94 19.58
C ASN A 135 -9.94 8.66 18.48
N ALA A 136 -10.41 8.17 17.34
CA ALA A 136 -9.63 7.63 16.23
C ALA A 136 -9.59 8.55 14.99
N LEU A 137 -10.38 9.63 14.99
CA LEU A 137 -10.49 10.56 13.87
C LEU A 137 -9.13 11.19 13.48
N ILE A 138 -8.34 11.59 14.48
CA ILE A 138 -7.02 12.20 14.26
C ILE A 138 -6.06 11.19 13.59
N SER A 139 -6.05 9.94 14.06
CA SER A 139 -5.24 8.88 13.46
C SER A 139 -5.64 8.63 12.00
N LEU A 140 -6.94 8.65 11.68
CA LEU A 140 -7.42 8.53 10.30
C LEU A 140 -6.91 9.68 9.41
N GLN A 141 -7.03 10.92 9.89
CA GLN A 141 -6.58 12.12 9.16
C GLN A 141 -5.06 12.11 8.91
N GLN A 142 -4.29 11.60 9.87
CA GLN A 142 -2.86 11.40 9.69
C GLN A 142 -2.57 10.42 8.54
N ILE A 143 -3.28 9.28 8.49
CA ILE A 143 -3.13 8.30 7.38
C ILE A 143 -3.46 8.97 6.04
N ILE A 144 -4.56 9.72 5.97
CA ILE A 144 -4.99 10.46 4.76
C ILE A 144 -3.87 11.41 4.30
N SER A 145 -3.31 12.22 5.19
CA SER A 145 -2.24 13.18 4.88
C SER A 145 -0.95 12.51 4.35
N GLU A 146 -0.57 11.37 4.94
CA GLU A 146 0.58 10.58 4.47
C GLU A 146 0.33 10.01 3.06
N LEU A 147 -0.89 9.52 2.78
CA LEU A 147 -1.25 9.05 1.44
C LEU A 147 -1.35 10.19 0.43
N GLU A 148 -1.84 11.38 0.80
CA GLU A 148 -1.82 12.56 -0.08
C GLU A 148 -0.38 12.92 -0.49
N SER A 149 0.58 12.76 0.42
CA SER A 149 1.98 12.99 0.11
C SER A 149 2.55 12.03 -0.93
N THR A 150 2.00 10.81 -1.07
CA THR A 150 2.36 9.87 -2.14
C THR A 150 1.90 10.34 -3.53
N GLN A 151 0.93 11.26 -3.59
CA GLN A 151 0.33 11.74 -4.84
C GLN A 151 0.95 13.02 -5.37
N LYS A 152 1.87 13.64 -4.61
CA LYS A 152 2.57 14.87 -5.01
C LYS A 152 3.21 14.75 -6.41
N THR A 153 3.25 15.88 -7.11
CA THR A 153 3.76 15.97 -8.49
C THR A 153 5.18 15.44 -8.58
N LEU A 154 5.41 14.53 -9.55
CA LEU A 154 6.74 14.13 -9.96
C LEU A 154 7.21 15.07 -11.05
N TRP A 155 8.28 15.80 -10.77
CA TRP A 155 8.89 16.72 -11.73
C TRP A 155 9.87 16.01 -12.69
N SER A 156 10.20 14.75 -12.41
CA SER A 156 10.97 13.88 -13.29
C SER A 156 10.03 13.11 -14.22
N PRO A 157 10.33 13.00 -15.53
CA PRO A 157 9.57 12.18 -16.45
C PRO A 157 9.72 10.67 -16.20
N MET A 158 10.66 10.26 -15.33
CA MET A 158 10.93 8.86 -14.98
C MET A 158 11.16 8.69 -13.48
N VAL A 159 10.79 7.53 -12.92
CA VAL A 159 11.06 7.17 -11.52
C VAL A 159 12.56 6.92 -11.34
N LEU A 160 13.25 7.83 -10.65
CA LEU A 160 14.66 7.73 -10.30
C LEU A 160 14.87 7.10 -8.92
N ASN A 161 15.74 6.08 -8.86
CA ASN A 161 16.29 5.51 -7.62
C ASN A 161 17.81 5.64 -7.66
N GLY A 162 18.34 6.71 -7.06
CA GLY A 162 19.78 6.92 -6.89
C GLY A 162 20.45 5.98 -5.88
N SER A 163 21.77 6.15 -5.70
CA SER A 163 22.48 5.57 -4.55
C SER A 163 22.12 6.38 -3.30
N GLY A 164 21.89 5.75 -2.15
CA GLY A 164 21.29 6.37 -0.95
C GLY A 164 21.81 7.77 -0.52
N PHE A 165 23.10 8.08 -0.75
CA PHE A 165 23.72 9.40 -0.43
C PHE A 165 24.13 10.22 -1.68
N GLY A 166 23.63 9.88 -2.87
CA GLY A 166 23.96 10.57 -4.13
C GLY A 166 23.08 11.80 -4.40
N LEU A 167 23.44 12.59 -5.42
CA LEU A 167 22.72 13.79 -5.84
C LEU A 167 21.37 13.50 -6.56
N MET A 168 21.02 12.23 -6.78
CA MET A 168 19.83 11.80 -7.49
C MET A 168 18.69 11.47 -6.52
N ALA A 169 17.45 11.79 -6.91
CA ALA A 169 16.26 11.48 -6.11
C ALA A 169 16.08 9.97 -5.91
N ASN A 170 15.50 9.59 -4.76
CA ASN A 170 15.10 8.24 -4.42
C ASN A 170 13.57 8.17 -4.28
N HIS A 171 12.87 8.25 -5.41
CA HIS A 171 11.40 8.35 -5.41
C HIS A 171 10.74 7.16 -4.72
N SER A 172 11.24 5.95 -4.96
CA SER A 172 10.70 4.73 -4.33
C SER A 172 10.90 4.73 -2.82
N LEU A 173 12.06 5.18 -2.33
CA LEU A 173 12.34 5.24 -0.89
C LEU A 173 11.48 6.31 -0.20
N VAL A 174 11.33 7.47 -0.83
CA VAL A 174 10.48 8.56 -0.33
C VAL A 174 9.02 8.08 -0.23
N MET A 175 8.50 7.43 -1.28
CA MET A 175 7.16 6.85 -1.25
C MET A 175 7.03 5.73 -0.22
N ALA A 176 8.02 4.83 -0.13
CA ALA A 176 8.05 3.76 0.87
C ALA A 176 7.95 4.31 2.30
N ASN A 177 8.60 5.45 2.55
CA ASN A 177 8.61 6.13 3.84
C ASN A 177 7.25 6.76 4.18
N TYR A 178 6.58 7.43 3.22
CA TYR A 178 5.20 7.89 3.37
C TYR A 178 4.24 6.72 3.66
N ILE A 179 4.30 5.66 2.86
CA ILE A 179 3.46 4.46 3.06
C ILE A 179 3.75 3.79 4.40
N SER A 180 5.00 3.73 4.85
CA SER A 180 5.37 3.15 6.14
C SER A 180 4.78 3.94 7.31
N ARG A 181 4.75 5.29 7.24
CA ARG A 181 4.11 6.11 8.27
C ARG A 181 2.60 5.94 8.27
N ALA A 182 1.97 5.91 7.09
CA ALA A 182 0.55 5.58 6.96
C ALA A 182 0.23 4.19 7.57
N ASN A 183 1.10 3.20 7.34
CA ASN A 183 0.94 1.85 7.88
C ASN A 183 1.02 1.81 9.41
N ALA A 184 1.98 2.54 10.00
CA ALA A 184 2.09 2.65 11.46
C ALA A 184 0.82 3.29 12.08
N ALA A 185 0.31 4.35 11.47
CA ALA A 185 -0.93 4.99 11.91
C ALA A 185 -2.17 4.09 11.73
N LEU A 186 -2.20 3.19 10.73
CA LEU A 186 -3.25 2.17 10.59
C LEU A 186 -3.24 1.15 11.73
N ILE A 187 -2.06 0.73 12.20
CA ILE A 187 -1.93 -0.17 13.34
C ILE A 187 -2.50 0.48 14.60
N GLU A 188 -2.20 1.76 14.82
CA GLU A 188 -2.77 2.54 15.92
C GLU A 188 -4.28 2.69 15.80
N LEU A 189 -4.79 3.09 14.62
CA LEU A 189 -6.23 3.15 14.33
C LEU A 189 -6.93 1.83 14.64
N ARG A 190 -6.34 0.70 14.21
CA ARG A 190 -6.89 -0.64 14.48
C ARG A 190 -6.95 -0.95 15.97
N SER A 191 -5.96 -0.51 16.74
CA SER A 191 -5.93 -0.65 18.19
C SER A 191 -7.03 0.19 18.86
N LEU A 192 -7.20 1.45 18.45
CA LEU A 192 -8.25 2.34 18.97
C LEU A 192 -9.64 1.79 18.69
N LEU A 193 -9.89 1.28 17.48
CA LEU A 193 -11.16 0.64 17.11
C LEU A 193 -11.46 -0.65 17.88
N ALA A 194 -10.44 -1.30 18.45
CA ALA A 194 -10.60 -2.49 19.28
C ALA A 194 -10.86 -2.17 20.75
N GLN A 195 -10.55 -0.95 21.19
CA GLN A 195 -10.72 -0.50 22.56
C GLN A 195 -12.13 0.09 22.74
N GLY A 196 -12.79 -0.28 23.84
CA GLY A 196 -14.13 0.16 24.21
C GLY A 196 -15.19 -0.89 23.99
#